data_AF-A0A1U7GXS5-F1
#
_entry.id   AF-A0A1U7GXS5-F1
#
_cell.length_a   1.000
_cell.length_b   1.000
_cell.length_c   1.000
_cell.angle_alpha   90.00
_cell.angle_beta   90.00
_cell.angle_gamma   90.00
#
_symmetry.space_group_name_H-M   'P 1'
#
loop_
_entity.id
_entity.type
_entity.pdbx_description
1 polymer ?
#
loop_
_entity_poly.entity_id
_entity_poly.type
_entity_poly.pdbx_seq_one_letter_code
_entity_poly.pdbx_strand_id
1 'polypeptide(L)'
;MSNFELSSPQSYVNQKQATQVPNHEQKFVVQFWGVRGLIPTPDSNTSRYGGNTACVEMQLANKHLIFDGGTGLRVLGKSWLKQQQPIEAHLFFTNSQSNRIQGFPFFAPAFVPENCFHIYGTAASNGASIKQCLYDQMLLPHFPYPLQVMQSELQFHNLNPGKVVKLDDVTITTALINKTQKSMGYKISWQNYSVAYVTDLQKEIDAAEQESITHLVKDVDLLITNISAPFTFHKTDSHYSHWQTAVDLAITANIKQIVFSHHHPDDSDDWLDQVQIEIASIFPEALIAREGLILVVGQ
;
A
#
# COMPACT_ATOMS: atom_id res chain seq x y z
N MET A 1 50.36 -27.43 24.54
CA MET A 1 49.93 -28.73 25.07
C MET A 1 48.43 -28.62 25.31
N SER A 2 47.53 -29.45 24.82
CA SER A 2 47.60 -30.55 23.85
C SER A 2 46.15 -30.94 23.54
N ASN A 3 45.84 -30.99 22.24
CA ASN A 3 45.15 -32.07 21.52
C ASN A 3 43.72 -32.49 21.93
N PHE A 4 42.82 -32.48 20.94
CA PHE A 4 42.16 -33.66 20.33
C PHE A 4 41.16 -33.11 19.30
N GLU A 5 41.57 -32.93 18.04
CA GLU A 5 41.53 -33.89 16.92
C GLU A 5 40.16 -34.00 16.23
N LEU A 6 40.24 -33.75 14.91
CA LEU A 6 39.20 -33.88 13.91
C LEU A 6 38.79 -35.33 13.69
N SER A 7 37.54 -35.53 13.29
CA SER A 7 37.17 -36.67 12.45
C SER A 7 36.18 -36.25 11.36
N SER A 8 36.56 -36.49 10.11
CA SER A 8 35.72 -36.54 8.90
C SER A 8 36.11 -37.82 8.15
N PRO A 9 35.41 -38.28 7.10
CA PRO A 9 33.97 -38.26 6.80
C PRO A 9 33.46 -39.70 6.53
N GLN A 10 32.14 -39.93 6.51
CA GLN A 10 31.57 -41.11 5.85
C GLN A 10 30.56 -40.68 4.78
N SER A 11 30.81 -41.19 3.59
CA SER A 11 30.13 -40.92 2.33
C SER A 11 29.24 -42.09 1.89
N TYR A 12 28.31 -41.76 1.00
CA TYR A 12 27.40 -42.61 0.21
C TYR A 12 26.17 -43.13 0.99
N VAL A 13 24.93 -42.94 0.52
CA VAL A 13 24.43 -43.43 -0.78
C VAL A 13 23.16 -42.67 -1.25
N ASN A 14 23.10 -42.47 -2.56
CA ASN A 14 21.98 -42.27 -3.50
C ASN A 14 21.10 -41.01 -3.52
N GLN A 15 21.30 -40.31 -4.65
CA GLN A 15 20.29 -39.61 -5.44
C GLN A 15 18.93 -40.32 -5.47
N LYS A 16 17.88 -39.57 -5.10
CA LYS A 16 16.61 -39.61 -5.82
C LYS A 16 16.29 -38.20 -6.28
N GLN A 17 16.42 -38.00 -7.59
CA GLN A 17 15.72 -36.94 -8.29
C GLN A 17 14.20 -37.14 -8.17
N ALA A 18 13.52 -36.00 -8.28
CA ALA A 18 12.11 -35.81 -8.60
C ALA A 18 11.12 -36.11 -7.46
N THR A 19 10.63 -35.03 -6.86
CA THR A 19 9.25 -34.63 -7.13
C THR A 19 9.15 -33.12 -6.94
N GLN A 20 8.84 -32.40 -8.02
CA GLN A 20 8.35 -31.04 -7.93
C GLN A 20 7.16 -31.05 -6.98
N VAL A 21 7.24 -30.27 -5.91
CA VAL A 21 6.11 -30.04 -5.02
C VAL A 21 5.02 -29.34 -5.85
N PRO A 22 3.76 -29.82 -5.82
CA PRO A 22 2.69 -29.25 -6.62
C PRO A 22 2.49 -27.77 -6.28
N ASN A 23 2.20 -26.99 -7.32
CA ASN A 23 1.74 -25.61 -7.32
C ASN A 23 1.03 -25.23 -6.00
N HIS A 24 1.73 -24.56 -5.07
CA HIS A 24 1.01 -23.71 -4.13
C HIS A 24 0.30 -22.71 -5.01
N GLU A 25 -1.04 -22.71 -5.03
CA GLU A 25 -1.81 -21.68 -5.71
C GLU A 25 -1.28 -20.34 -5.22
N GLN A 26 -0.44 -19.70 -6.03
CA GLN A 26 0.06 -18.38 -5.73
C GLN A 26 -1.18 -17.49 -5.71
N LYS A 27 -1.43 -16.86 -4.58
CA LYS A 27 -2.59 -15.98 -4.39
C LYS A 27 -2.16 -14.55 -4.59
N PHE A 28 -3.07 -13.73 -5.09
CA PHE A 28 -2.97 -12.29 -4.99
C PHE A 28 -3.74 -11.85 -3.74
N VAL A 29 -3.00 -11.57 -2.66
CA VAL A 29 -3.55 -11.19 -1.36
C VAL A 29 -3.34 -9.70 -1.13
N VAL A 30 -4.37 -9.00 -0.66
CA VAL A 30 -4.31 -7.60 -0.24
C VAL A 30 -4.59 -7.51 1.25
N GLN A 31 -3.71 -6.85 2.01
CA GLN A 31 -3.84 -6.68 3.45
C GLN A 31 -3.71 -5.21 3.85
N PHE A 32 -4.62 -4.74 4.71
CA PHE A 32 -4.65 -3.36 5.19
C PHE A 32 -3.98 -3.25 6.56
N TRP A 33 -2.89 -2.49 6.64
CA TRP A 33 -2.13 -2.25 7.87
C TRP A 33 -2.40 -0.87 8.47
N GLY A 34 -2.96 0.04 7.69
CA GLY A 34 -3.53 1.30 8.12
C GLY A 34 -4.55 1.80 7.11
N VAL A 35 -5.59 2.48 7.60
CA VAL A 35 -6.78 2.84 6.81
C VAL A 35 -7.21 4.30 6.98
N ARG A 36 -6.50 5.11 7.77
CA ARG A 36 -6.83 6.53 7.97
C ARG A 36 -6.11 7.44 6.97
N GLY A 37 -6.81 8.49 6.56
CA GLY A 37 -6.24 9.63 5.83
C GLY A 37 -5.72 10.70 6.80
N LEU A 38 -4.91 11.62 6.29
CA LEU A 38 -4.42 12.85 6.96
C LEU A 38 -3.58 12.66 8.24
N ILE A 39 -4.12 12.09 9.32
CA ILE A 39 -3.42 11.87 10.60
C ILE A 39 -3.89 10.56 11.24
N PRO A 40 -3.06 9.92 12.10
CA PRO A 40 -3.51 8.78 12.86
C PRO A 40 -4.53 9.20 13.94
N THR A 41 -5.51 8.35 14.18
CA THR A 41 -6.60 8.58 15.14
C THR A 41 -6.78 7.40 16.10
N PRO A 42 -5.85 7.18 17.05
CA PRO A 42 -6.00 6.14 18.07
C PRO A 42 -7.01 6.61 19.13
N ASP A 43 -8.30 6.37 18.88
CA ASP A 43 -9.40 6.70 19.79
C ASP A 43 -10.33 5.47 19.94
N SER A 44 -11.06 5.44 21.04
CA SER A 44 -12.17 4.52 21.28
C SER A 44 -13.22 4.51 20.15
N ASN A 45 -13.53 5.68 19.58
CA ASN A 45 -14.55 5.83 18.52
C ASN A 45 -14.06 5.46 17.10
N THR A 46 -12.78 5.13 16.93
CA THR A 46 -12.15 4.73 15.66
C THR A 46 -11.52 3.34 15.72
N SER A 47 -11.64 2.64 16.86
CA SER A 47 -10.92 1.40 17.16
C SER A 47 -11.41 0.18 16.38
N ARG A 48 -12.67 0.15 15.92
CA ARG A 48 -13.23 -0.97 15.13
C ARG A 48 -12.66 -1.00 13.72
N TYR A 49 -12.49 0.17 13.10
CA TYR A 49 -11.88 0.27 11.77
C TYR A 49 -10.35 0.43 11.83
N GLY A 50 -9.82 1.04 12.88
CA GLY A 50 -8.38 1.26 13.06
C GLY A 50 -8.00 2.74 12.98
N GLY A 51 -6.86 3.10 13.56
CA GLY A 51 -6.39 4.47 13.73
C GLY A 51 -5.08 4.79 13.00
N ASN A 52 -4.45 3.82 12.33
CA ASN A 52 -3.21 4.01 11.61
C ASN A 52 -3.44 4.63 10.24
N THR A 53 -2.54 5.53 9.82
CA THR A 53 -2.59 6.08 8.47
C THR A 53 -2.20 5.03 7.43
N ALA A 54 -2.69 5.26 6.20
CA ALA A 54 -2.64 4.34 5.08
C ALA A 54 -1.33 3.55 4.92
N CYS A 55 -1.47 2.23 4.89
CA CYS A 55 -0.44 1.30 4.48
C CYS A 55 -1.13 0.02 4.03
N VAL A 56 -0.93 -0.36 2.78
CA VAL A 56 -1.52 -1.58 2.19
C VAL A 56 -0.40 -2.46 1.67
N GLU A 57 -0.45 -3.74 2.00
CA GLU A 57 0.46 -4.74 1.47
C GLU A 57 -0.28 -5.61 0.44
N MET A 58 0.33 -5.82 -0.71
CA MET A 58 -0.09 -6.75 -1.72
C MET A 58 0.96 -7.85 -1.86
N GLN A 59 0.56 -9.09 -1.62
CA GLN A 59 1.41 -10.28 -1.77
C GLN A 59 0.95 -11.05 -3.00
N LEU A 60 1.84 -11.19 -3.99
CA LEU A 60 1.60 -11.93 -5.22
C LEU A 60 2.93 -12.32 -5.85
N ALA A 61 2.97 -13.39 -6.67
CA ALA A 61 4.18 -13.82 -7.38
C ALA A 61 5.44 -13.95 -6.47
N ASN A 62 5.26 -14.34 -5.20
CA ASN A 62 6.33 -14.35 -4.17
C ASN A 62 6.99 -12.98 -3.90
N LYS A 63 6.28 -11.87 -4.15
CA LYS A 63 6.73 -10.50 -3.92
C LYS A 63 5.85 -9.80 -2.89
N HIS A 64 6.45 -8.89 -2.14
CA HIS A 64 5.76 -7.95 -1.25
C HIS A 64 5.74 -6.57 -1.89
N LEU A 65 4.57 -6.08 -2.28
CA LEU A 65 4.37 -4.70 -2.74
C LEU A 65 3.66 -3.94 -1.63
N ILE A 66 4.22 -2.81 -1.20
CA ILE A 66 3.63 -1.96 -0.15
C ILE A 66 3.20 -0.65 -0.82
N PHE A 67 1.98 -0.21 -0.56
CA PHE A 67 1.44 1.07 -1.03
C PHE A 67 1.26 2.01 0.15
N ASP A 68 2.00 3.12 0.08
CA ASP A 68 2.21 4.10 1.13
C ASP A 68 2.83 3.55 2.44
N GLY A 69 3.64 4.38 3.07
CA GLY A 69 4.35 4.11 4.31
C GLY A 69 3.84 4.94 5.48
N GLY A 70 2.51 5.05 5.63
CA GLY A 70 1.88 5.67 6.79
C GLY A 70 2.17 4.93 8.10
N THR A 71 1.56 5.33 9.22
CA THR A 71 1.84 4.71 10.53
C THR A 71 1.56 3.20 10.57
N GLY A 72 0.69 2.70 9.67
CA GLY A 72 0.47 1.26 9.49
C GLY A 72 1.73 0.48 9.09
N LEU A 73 2.71 1.13 8.43
CA LEU A 73 3.99 0.52 8.05
C LEU A 73 4.77 0.02 9.26
N ARG A 74 4.65 0.69 10.41
CA ARG A 74 5.25 0.23 11.67
C ARG A 74 4.64 -1.10 12.13
N VAL A 75 3.32 -1.27 11.97
CA VAL A 75 2.59 -2.49 12.35
C VAL A 75 2.97 -3.64 11.41
N LEU A 76 3.00 -3.38 10.10
CA LEU A 76 3.52 -4.29 9.09
C LEU A 76 4.94 -4.75 9.43
N GLY A 77 5.85 -3.81 9.65
CA GLY A 77 7.24 -4.10 9.98
C GLY A 77 7.39 -4.98 11.23
N LYS A 78 6.57 -4.75 12.27
CA LYS A 78 6.55 -5.61 13.47
C LYS A 78 6.09 -7.04 13.16
N SER A 79 5.15 -7.22 12.23
CA SER A 79 4.71 -8.55 11.81
C SER A 79 5.81 -9.33 11.11
N TRP A 80 6.62 -8.63 10.31
CA TRP A 80 7.73 -9.17 9.53
C TRP A 80 8.95 -9.56 10.37
N LEU A 81 9.17 -8.94 11.53
CA LEU A 81 10.25 -9.35 12.45
C LEU A 81 10.13 -10.80 12.94
N LYS A 82 8.96 -11.44 12.77
CA LYS A 82 8.76 -12.85 13.10
C LYS A 82 9.29 -13.80 12.01
N GLN A 83 9.61 -13.27 10.83
CA GLN A 83 10.14 -14.05 9.73
C GLN A 83 11.60 -14.40 9.98
N GLN A 84 12.01 -15.59 9.55
CA GLN A 84 13.38 -16.11 9.73
C GLN A 84 14.27 -15.92 8.50
N GLN A 85 13.72 -15.34 7.44
CA GLN A 85 14.42 -15.14 6.16
C GLN A 85 14.59 -13.65 5.90
N PRO A 86 15.63 -13.26 5.14
CA PRO A 86 15.76 -11.91 4.62
C PRO A 86 14.52 -11.49 3.83
N ILE A 87 14.18 -10.21 3.94
CA ILE A 87 12.99 -9.63 3.34
C ILE A 87 13.41 -8.77 2.15
N GLU A 88 12.75 -9.01 1.02
CA GLU A 88 12.80 -8.14 -0.15
C GLU A 88 11.39 -7.60 -0.43
N ALA A 89 11.24 -6.28 -0.50
CA ALA A 89 9.95 -5.66 -0.77
C ALA A 89 10.04 -4.37 -1.61
N HIS A 90 8.94 -4.05 -2.29
CA HIS A 90 8.80 -2.88 -3.15
C HIS A 90 7.79 -1.90 -2.57
N LEU A 91 8.23 -0.73 -2.13
CA LEU A 91 7.40 0.31 -1.53
C LEU A 91 7.06 1.37 -2.58
N PHE A 92 5.78 1.51 -2.92
CA PHE A 92 5.25 2.51 -3.84
C PHE A 92 4.53 3.61 -3.07
N PHE A 93 5.04 4.84 -3.17
CA PHE A 93 4.46 6.02 -2.52
C PHE A 93 3.62 6.82 -3.51
N THR A 94 2.34 7.00 -3.19
CA THR A 94 1.41 7.82 -3.98
C THR A 94 1.90 9.26 -4.09
N ASN A 95 2.29 9.86 -2.97
CA ASN A 95 2.98 11.14 -2.88
C ASN A 95 3.86 11.15 -1.60
N SER A 96 4.50 12.28 -1.32
CA SER A 96 5.41 12.44 -0.18
C SER A 96 4.82 13.25 0.99
N GLN A 97 3.49 13.36 1.09
CA GLN A 97 2.85 13.99 2.25
C GLN A 97 3.14 13.18 3.53
N SER A 98 3.13 13.86 4.67
CA SER A 98 3.53 13.28 5.96
C SER A 98 2.78 11.99 6.27
N ASN A 99 1.45 11.96 6.10
CA ASN A 99 0.63 10.77 6.36
C ASN A 99 0.98 9.55 5.49
N ARG A 100 1.64 9.77 4.34
CA ARG A 100 2.12 8.72 3.43
C ARG A 100 3.51 8.20 3.78
N ILE A 101 4.31 8.93 4.56
CA ILE A 101 5.72 8.59 4.83
C ILE A 101 6.05 8.47 6.32
N GLN A 102 5.14 8.88 7.21
CA GLN A 102 5.35 9.00 8.66
C GLN A 102 5.78 7.70 9.35
N GLY A 103 5.37 6.54 8.82
CA GLY A 103 5.74 5.25 9.40
C GLY A 103 7.15 4.79 9.03
N PHE A 104 7.75 5.35 7.98
CA PHE A 104 9.04 4.91 7.46
C PHE A 104 10.19 4.94 8.48
N PRO A 105 10.35 5.98 9.33
CA PRO A 105 11.39 5.98 10.36
C PRO A 105 11.21 4.88 11.43
N PHE A 106 10.02 4.29 11.53
CA PHE A 106 9.66 3.23 12.47
C PHE A 106 9.55 1.85 11.82
N PHE A 107 9.94 1.72 10.55
CA PHE A 107 9.91 0.47 9.81
C PHE A 107 11.10 -0.41 10.22
N ALA A 108 10.92 -1.18 11.30
CA ALA A 108 11.97 -2.00 11.91
C ALA A 108 12.76 -2.89 10.92
N PRO A 109 12.15 -3.49 9.87
CA PRO A 109 12.90 -4.25 8.87
C PRO A 109 14.00 -3.46 8.14
N ALA A 110 13.91 -2.12 8.03
CA ALA A 110 14.96 -1.30 7.42
C ALA A 110 16.24 -1.20 8.26
N PHE A 111 16.21 -1.66 9.51
CA PHE A 111 17.36 -1.68 10.41
C PHE A 111 18.07 -3.04 10.43
N VAL A 112 17.64 -3.98 9.57
CA VAL A 112 18.22 -5.33 9.46
C VAL A 112 19.07 -5.39 8.19
N PRO A 113 20.39 -5.60 8.28
CA PRO A 113 21.32 -5.54 7.13
C PRO A 113 20.99 -6.47 5.98
N GLU A 114 20.40 -7.64 6.26
CA GLU A 114 20.11 -8.66 5.27
C GLU A 114 18.93 -8.32 4.35
N ASN A 115 18.11 -7.33 4.73
CA ASN A 115 16.92 -6.95 3.97
C ASN A 115 17.25 -6.01 2.81
N CYS A 116 16.39 -6.03 1.78
CA CYS A 116 16.45 -5.13 0.64
C CYS A 116 15.08 -4.48 0.40
N PHE A 117 15.06 -3.16 0.23
CA PHE A 117 13.84 -2.40 -0.04
C PHE A 117 14.00 -1.52 -1.27
N HIS A 118 13.12 -1.72 -2.25
CA HIS A 118 13.01 -0.89 -3.43
C HIS A 118 11.93 0.18 -3.18
N ILE A 119 12.32 1.46 -3.15
CA ILE A 119 11.44 2.58 -2.86
C ILE A 119 11.14 3.37 -4.12
N TYR A 120 9.86 3.44 -4.48
CA TYR A 120 9.37 4.10 -5.68
C TYR A 120 8.51 5.30 -5.29
N GLY A 121 8.75 6.45 -5.94
CA GLY A 121 7.93 7.64 -5.76
C GLY A 121 8.19 8.68 -6.83
N THR A 122 7.22 9.55 -7.06
CA THR A 122 7.38 10.71 -7.94
C THR A 122 8.07 11.86 -7.20
N ALA A 123 8.51 12.87 -7.93
CA ALA A 123 8.96 14.12 -7.32
C ALA A 123 7.77 14.83 -6.62
N ALA A 124 8.02 15.36 -5.42
CA ALA A 124 7.08 16.19 -4.69
C ALA A 124 6.81 17.51 -5.44
N SER A 125 5.80 18.27 -4.98
CA SER A 125 5.41 19.55 -5.60
C SER A 125 6.52 20.59 -5.64
N ASN A 126 7.48 20.54 -4.71
CA ASN A 126 8.68 21.38 -4.66
C ASN A 126 9.88 20.80 -5.43
N GLY A 127 9.69 19.69 -6.16
CA GLY A 127 10.74 19.02 -6.93
C GLY A 127 11.62 18.03 -6.14
N ALA A 128 11.42 17.90 -4.82
CA ALA A 128 12.16 16.94 -4.02
C ALA A 128 11.85 15.50 -4.45
N SER A 129 12.87 14.66 -4.57
CA SER A 129 12.68 13.22 -4.82
C SER A 129 12.11 12.51 -3.59
N ILE A 130 11.51 11.33 -3.77
CA ILE A 130 11.06 10.51 -2.63
C ILE A 130 12.19 10.22 -1.63
N LYS A 131 13.42 10.01 -2.13
CA LYS A 131 14.61 9.85 -1.29
C LYS A 131 14.85 11.08 -0.43
N GLN A 132 14.76 12.27 -1.03
CA GLN A 132 14.95 13.53 -0.31
C GLN A 132 13.85 13.74 0.73
N CYS A 133 12.58 13.47 0.40
CA CYS A 133 11.47 13.58 1.34
C CYS A 133 11.63 12.64 2.55
N LEU A 134 12.01 11.38 2.31
CA LEU A 134 12.25 10.40 3.38
C LEU A 134 13.49 10.75 4.22
N TYR A 135 14.52 11.33 3.59
CA TYR A 135 15.70 11.84 4.28
C TYR A 135 15.34 13.04 5.17
N ASP A 136 14.64 14.04 4.63
CA ASP A 136 14.32 15.30 5.32
C ASP A 136 13.42 15.08 6.53
N GLN A 137 12.44 14.17 6.48
CA GLN A 137 11.63 13.83 7.66
C GLN A 137 12.47 13.21 8.78
N MET A 138 13.60 12.60 8.45
CA MET A 138 14.52 11.93 9.38
C MET A 138 15.63 12.88 9.87
N LEU A 139 15.67 14.14 9.40
CA LEU A 139 16.65 15.12 9.83
C LEU A 139 16.23 15.87 11.10
N LEU A 140 17.22 16.36 11.85
CA LEU A 140 16.99 17.30 12.94
C LEU A 140 16.41 18.63 12.39
N PRO A 141 15.46 19.26 13.11
CA PRO A 141 14.93 18.89 14.43
C PRO A 141 13.73 17.92 14.38
N HIS A 142 13.31 17.42 13.22
CA HIS A 142 12.10 16.60 13.06
C HIS A 142 12.22 15.20 13.63
N PHE A 143 13.39 14.56 13.42
CA PHE A 143 13.66 13.21 13.93
C PHE A 143 15.14 13.09 14.31
N PRO A 144 15.48 12.31 15.36
CA PRO A 144 16.83 12.28 15.89
C PRO A 144 17.80 11.38 15.10
N TYR A 145 17.31 10.55 14.18
CA TYR A 145 18.13 9.56 13.47
C TYR A 145 18.06 9.77 11.95
N PRO A 146 19.19 10.04 11.29
CA PRO A 146 19.20 10.24 9.85
C PRO A 146 19.00 8.94 9.09
N LEU A 147 18.56 9.00 7.82
CA LEU A 147 18.28 7.82 6.98
C LEU A 147 19.40 6.75 6.99
N GLN A 148 20.66 7.18 7.13
CA GLN A 148 21.85 6.33 7.14
C GLN A 148 21.93 5.37 8.33
N VAL A 149 21.11 5.52 9.37
CA VAL A 149 21.04 4.53 10.46
C VAL A 149 20.30 3.26 10.05
N MET A 150 19.52 3.30 8.97
CA MET A 150 18.91 2.13 8.36
C MET A 150 20.01 1.29 7.72
N GLN A 151 20.08 0.01 8.08
CA GLN A 151 21.18 -0.88 7.72
C GLN A 151 20.87 -1.75 6.50
N SER A 152 19.58 -1.89 6.15
CA SER A 152 19.15 -2.62 4.96
C SER A 152 19.62 -1.94 3.67
N GLU A 153 19.68 -2.69 2.58
CA GLU A 153 19.85 -2.10 1.26
C GLU A 153 18.59 -1.29 0.87
N LEU A 154 18.74 0.01 0.64
CA LEU A 154 17.66 0.91 0.21
C LEU A 154 17.91 1.38 -1.23
N GLN A 155 17.13 0.87 -2.18
CA GLN A 155 17.21 1.24 -3.59
C GLN A 155 16.09 2.23 -3.96
N PHE A 156 16.45 3.47 -4.31
CA PHE A 156 15.47 4.51 -4.64
C PHE A 156 15.25 4.65 -6.15
N HIS A 157 13.99 4.65 -6.56
CA HIS A 157 13.54 4.70 -7.95
C HIS A 157 12.58 5.88 -8.15
N ASN A 158 12.98 6.83 -8.99
CA ASN A 158 12.10 7.95 -9.35
C ASN A 158 11.07 7.50 -10.39
N LEU A 159 9.79 7.65 -10.07
CA LEU A 159 8.70 7.37 -10.99
C LEU A 159 8.33 8.62 -11.78
N ASN A 160 8.12 8.43 -13.09
CA ASN A 160 7.48 9.42 -13.95
C ASN A 160 6.05 8.96 -14.26
N PRO A 161 5.04 9.84 -14.24
CA PRO A 161 3.68 9.50 -14.62
C PRO A 161 3.60 8.78 -15.97
N GLY A 162 2.73 7.77 -16.08
CA GLY A 162 2.52 7.00 -17.31
C GLY A 162 3.57 5.90 -17.56
N LYS A 163 4.56 5.73 -16.69
CA LYS A 163 5.55 4.64 -16.81
C LYS A 163 5.00 3.33 -16.24
N VAL A 164 5.52 2.25 -16.80
CA VAL A 164 5.26 0.88 -16.36
C VAL A 164 6.50 0.36 -15.66
N VAL A 165 6.33 -0.18 -14.45
CA VAL A 165 7.35 -0.94 -13.73
C VAL A 165 7.05 -2.42 -13.93
N LYS A 166 8.06 -3.20 -14.33
CA LYS A 166 7.94 -4.65 -14.47
C LYS A 166 8.79 -5.34 -13.41
N LEU A 167 8.16 -6.23 -12.65
CA LEU A 167 8.80 -7.08 -11.66
C LEU A 167 8.47 -8.52 -12.06
N ASP A 168 9.30 -9.11 -12.92
CA ASP A 168 9.06 -10.41 -13.55
C ASP A 168 7.69 -10.47 -14.28
N ASP A 169 6.77 -11.29 -13.77
CA ASP A 169 5.40 -11.49 -14.25
C ASP A 169 4.40 -10.48 -13.69
N VAL A 170 4.82 -9.58 -12.78
CA VAL A 170 4.00 -8.50 -12.24
C VAL A 170 4.23 -7.22 -13.03
N THR A 171 3.16 -6.60 -13.50
CA THR A 171 3.18 -5.30 -14.19
C THR A 171 2.49 -4.24 -13.35
N ILE A 172 3.20 -3.16 -13.03
CA ILE A 172 2.66 -2.00 -12.31
C ILE A 172 2.58 -0.82 -13.28
N THR A 173 1.38 -0.50 -13.73
CA THR A 173 1.09 0.67 -14.55
C THR A 173 0.82 1.86 -13.63
N THR A 174 1.41 3.01 -13.94
CA THR A 174 1.29 4.21 -13.10
C THR A 174 0.67 5.37 -13.86
N ALA A 175 -0.10 6.21 -13.19
CA ALA A 175 -0.61 7.46 -13.76
C ALA A 175 -0.73 8.55 -12.69
N LEU A 176 -0.66 9.81 -13.09
CA LEU A 176 -0.95 10.93 -12.19
C LEU A 176 -2.47 11.02 -12.04
N ILE A 177 -2.98 10.80 -10.82
CA ILE A 177 -4.42 10.78 -10.53
C ILE A 177 -4.91 12.05 -9.82
N ASN A 178 -3.99 12.83 -9.26
CA ASN A 178 -4.29 14.10 -8.60
C ASN A 178 -3.16 15.10 -8.85
N LYS A 179 -3.40 16.12 -9.66
CA LYS A 179 -2.41 17.14 -10.05
C LYS A 179 -2.08 18.10 -8.91
N THR A 180 -3.08 18.39 -8.07
CA THR A 180 -2.94 19.31 -6.93
C THR A 180 -1.98 18.73 -5.89
N GLN A 181 -2.18 17.46 -5.55
CA GLN A 181 -1.37 16.75 -4.56
C GLN A 181 -0.14 16.06 -5.16
N LYS A 182 -0.05 15.99 -6.49
CA LYS A 182 0.94 15.20 -7.24
C LYS A 182 0.86 13.70 -6.91
N SER A 183 -0.35 13.18 -6.68
CA SER A 183 -0.56 11.78 -6.31
C SER A 183 -0.55 10.87 -7.52
N MET A 184 0.21 9.78 -7.40
CA MET A 184 0.26 8.67 -8.35
C MET A 184 -0.76 7.61 -7.98
N GLY A 185 -1.46 7.10 -8.99
CA GLY A 185 -2.24 5.87 -8.90
C GLY A 185 -1.48 4.70 -9.52
N TYR A 186 -1.83 3.50 -9.08
CA TYR A 186 -1.18 2.25 -9.50
C TYR A 186 -2.22 1.23 -9.95
N LYS A 187 -1.98 0.58 -11.09
CA LYS A 187 -2.67 -0.65 -11.49
C LYS A 187 -1.65 -1.79 -11.48
N ILE A 188 -1.87 -2.76 -10.61
CA ILE A 188 -1.05 -3.96 -10.45
C ILE A 188 -1.75 -5.06 -11.23
N SER A 189 -1.09 -5.61 -12.24
CA SER A 189 -1.58 -6.73 -13.04
C SER A 189 -0.68 -7.94 -12.88
N TRP A 190 -1.27 -9.09 -12.59
CA TRP A 190 -0.57 -10.36 -12.49
C TRP A 190 -1.49 -11.50 -12.93
N GLN A 191 -1.02 -12.28 -13.91
CA GLN A 191 -1.84 -13.25 -14.62
C GLN A 191 -3.14 -12.59 -15.15
N ASN A 192 -4.31 -13.11 -14.78
CA ASN A 192 -5.61 -12.57 -15.15
C ASN A 192 -6.21 -11.65 -14.08
N TYR A 193 -5.45 -11.33 -13.03
CA TYR A 193 -5.92 -10.54 -11.90
C TYR A 193 -5.32 -9.13 -11.91
N SER A 194 -6.10 -8.17 -11.45
CA SER A 194 -5.65 -6.79 -11.33
C SER A 194 -6.27 -6.02 -10.17
N VAL A 195 -5.43 -5.20 -9.54
CA VAL A 195 -5.82 -4.31 -8.44
C VAL A 195 -5.43 -2.89 -8.80
N ALA A 196 -6.34 -1.93 -8.63
CA ALA A 196 -6.04 -0.51 -8.71
C ALA A 196 -5.96 0.12 -7.31
N TYR A 197 -4.94 0.94 -7.06
CA TYR A 197 -4.78 1.75 -5.86
C TYR A 197 -4.82 3.24 -6.24
N VAL A 198 -5.93 3.91 -5.94
CA VAL A 198 -6.27 5.27 -6.36
C VAL A 198 -6.92 6.02 -5.18
N THR A 199 -6.11 6.61 -4.29
CA THR A 199 -6.55 6.99 -2.93
C THR A 199 -6.56 8.50 -2.62
N ASP A 200 -6.46 9.35 -3.64
CA ASP A 200 -6.65 10.81 -3.56
C ASP A 200 -7.66 11.31 -4.61
N LEU A 201 -8.73 10.53 -4.80
CA LEU A 201 -9.83 10.83 -5.71
C LEU A 201 -10.54 12.11 -5.23
N GLN A 202 -10.65 13.09 -6.12
CA GLN A 202 -11.37 14.34 -5.86
C GLN A 202 -12.84 14.20 -6.24
N LYS A 203 -13.68 15.06 -5.66
CA LYS A 203 -15.10 15.15 -6.03
C LYS A 203 -15.25 15.58 -7.50
N GLU A 204 -14.51 16.63 -7.88
CA GLU A 204 -14.48 17.15 -9.23
C GLU A 204 -13.15 16.74 -9.85
N ILE A 205 -13.22 15.89 -10.87
CA ILE A 205 -12.06 15.33 -11.55
C ILE A 205 -11.98 16.02 -12.91
N ASP A 206 -10.84 16.62 -13.23
CA ASP A 206 -10.67 17.21 -14.56
C ASP A 206 -10.56 16.13 -15.64
N ALA A 207 -10.81 16.48 -16.90
CA ALA A 207 -10.87 15.50 -17.98
C ALA A 207 -9.59 14.65 -18.14
N ALA A 208 -8.42 15.22 -17.87
CA ALA A 208 -7.15 14.51 -18.00
C ALA A 208 -6.85 13.61 -16.78
N GLU A 209 -7.27 14.02 -15.59
CA GLU A 209 -7.27 13.14 -14.41
C GLU A 209 -8.26 11.98 -14.60
N GLN A 210 -9.45 12.27 -15.12
CA GLN A 210 -10.48 11.27 -15.40
C GLN A 210 -9.98 10.21 -16.39
N GLU A 211 -9.31 10.63 -17.47
CA GLU A 211 -8.69 9.72 -18.43
C GLU A 211 -7.62 8.84 -17.77
N SER A 212 -6.75 9.46 -16.97
CA SER A 212 -5.67 8.77 -16.25
C SER A 212 -6.21 7.74 -15.25
N ILE A 213 -7.23 8.12 -14.48
CA ILE A 213 -7.89 7.24 -13.50
C ILE A 213 -8.60 6.10 -14.22
N THR A 214 -9.39 6.40 -15.26
CA THR A 214 -10.12 5.38 -16.05
C THR A 214 -9.16 4.35 -16.63
N HIS A 215 -8.01 4.78 -17.15
CA HIS A 215 -6.97 3.87 -17.66
C HIS A 215 -6.45 2.90 -16.59
N LEU A 216 -6.32 3.34 -15.33
CA LEU A 216 -5.89 2.47 -14.23
C LEU A 216 -7.00 1.52 -13.76
N VAL A 217 -8.24 2.00 -13.67
CA VAL A 217 -9.31 1.26 -12.98
C VAL A 217 -10.19 0.41 -13.89
N LYS A 218 -10.11 0.59 -15.22
CA LYS A 218 -10.96 -0.16 -16.16
C LYS A 218 -10.74 -1.67 -16.04
N ASP A 219 -11.85 -2.40 -15.90
CA ASP A 219 -11.97 -3.86 -15.83
C ASP A 219 -11.10 -4.50 -14.71
N VAL A 220 -10.82 -3.76 -13.62
CA VAL A 220 -10.04 -4.32 -12.51
C VAL A 220 -10.89 -5.19 -11.59
N ASP A 221 -10.24 -6.19 -10.97
CA ASP A 221 -10.90 -7.06 -10.01
C ASP A 221 -11.16 -6.34 -8.68
N LEU A 222 -10.25 -5.44 -8.28
CA LEU A 222 -10.37 -4.69 -7.05
C LEU A 222 -9.86 -3.26 -7.22
N LEU A 223 -10.68 -2.28 -6.82
CA LEU A 223 -10.27 -0.89 -6.64
C LEU A 223 -10.14 -0.57 -5.15
N ILE A 224 -8.99 -0.02 -4.75
CA ILE A 224 -8.77 0.55 -3.42
C ILE A 224 -8.75 2.07 -3.57
N THR A 225 -9.64 2.77 -2.87
CA THR A 225 -9.80 4.22 -3.01
C THR A 225 -10.19 4.89 -1.70
N ASN A 226 -10.29 6.22 -1.68
CA ASN A 226 -10.70 7.00 -0.52
C ASN A 226 -12.23 7.15 -0.43
N ILE A 227 -12.76 7.18 0.78
CA ILE A 227 -14.21 7.36 1.04
C ILE A 227 -14.69 8.78 0.80
N SER A 228 -13.85 9.76 1.11
CA SER A 228 -14.16 11.19 1.02
C SER A 228 -13.02 11.88 0.30
N ALA A 229 -13.32 12.93 -0.46
CA ALA A 229 -12.28 13.74 -1.09
C ALA A 229 -11.31 14.29 -0.01
N PRO A 230 -10.00 14.32 -0.29
CA PRO A 230 -9.02 14.84 0.67
C PRO A 230 -9.35 16.27 1.12
N PHE A 231 -9.12 16.57 2.41
CA PHE A 231 -9.33 17.89 3.03
C PHE A 231 -10.78 18.41 3.04
N THR A 232 -11.77 17.54 2.86
CA THR A 232 -13.17 17.91 3.08
C THR A 232 -13.45 18.05 4.58
N PHE A 233 -13.78 19.27 5.03
CA PHE A 233 -14.22 19.50 6.41
C PHE A 233 -15.71 19.19 6.50
N HIS A 234 -16.14 18.37 7.46
CA HIS A 234 -17.55 17.96 7.67
C HIS A 234 -18.52 19.10 8.02
N LYS A 235 -18.11 20.37 7.97
CA LYS A 235 -18.81 21.45 8.68
C LYS A 235 -20.01 22.10 7.97
N THR A 236 -20.39 21.76 6.74
CA THR A 236 -21.49 22.51 6.10
C THR A 236 -22.43 21.78 5.13
N ASP A 237 -22.30 20.49 4.83
CA ASP A 237 -23.27 19.85 3.92
C ASP A 237 -23.64 18.45 4.36
N SER A 238 -24.72 18.36 5.14
CA SER A 238 -25.37 17.13 5.60
C SER A 238 -26.03 16.29 4.49
N HIS A 239 -25.75 16.58 3.21
CA HIS A 239 -26.48 16.00 2.07
C HIS A 239 -25.62 15.55 0.88
N TYR A 240 -24.27 15.65 0.92
CA TYR A 240 -23.47 15.44 -0.29
C TYR A 240 -22.38 14.36 -0.18
N SER A 241 -22.79 13.16 -0.54
CA SER A 241 -22.13 12.20 -1.42
C SER A 241 -20.58 12.06 -1.38
N HIS A 242 -20.04 11.59 -0.26
CA HIS A 242 -18.60 11.38 -0.05
C HIS A 242 -17.99 10.34 -1.00
N TRP A 243 -18.70 9.24 -1.25
CA TRP A 243 -18.22 8.01 -1.90
C TRP A 243 -18.75 7.80 -3.32
N GLN A 244 -19.71 8.63 -3.77
CA GLN A 244 -20.48 8.44 -5.00
C GLN A 244 -19.59 8.54 -6.23
N THR A 245 -18.65 9.48 -6.28
CA THR A 245 -17.68 9.58 -7.38
C THR A 245 -16.95 8.25 -7.61
N ALA A 246 -16.58 7.56 -6.53
CA ALA A 246 -15.90 6.27 -6.61
C ALA A 246 -16.84 5.13 -7.01
N VAL A 247 -18.10 5.13 -6.55
CA VAL A 247 -19.11 4.15 -6.95
C VAL A 247 -19.50 4.32 -8.42
N ASP A 248 -19.73 5.55 -8.87
CA ASP A 248 -20.02 5.86 -10.27
C ASP A 248 -18.85 5.44 -11.17
N LEU A 249 -17.61 5.70 -10.72
CA LEU A 249 -16.41 5.20 -11.39
C LEU A 249 -16.39 3.67 -11.45
N ALA A 250 -16.73 2.98 -10.35
CA ALA A 250 -16.76 1.52 -10.30
C ALA A 250 -17.76 0.91 -11.29
N ILE A 251 -18.96 1.48 -11.37
CA ILE A 251 -20.01 1.05 -12.29
C ILE A 251 -19.56 1.30 -13.75
N THR A 252 -19.11 2.52 -14.05
CA THR A 252 -18.77 2.91 -15.43
C THR A 252 -17.50 2.22 -15.95
N ALA A 253 -16.56 1.88 -15.07
CA ALA A 253 -15.31 1.22 -15.43
C ALA A 253 -15.36 -0.32 -15.29
N ASN A 254 -16.53 -0.90 -15.00
CA ASN A 254 -16.74 -2.35 -14.86
C ASN A 254 -15.79 -2.98 -13.82
N ILE A 255 -15.67 -2.33 -12.66
CA ILE A 255 -14.87 -2.80 -11.54
C ILE A 255 -15.65 -3.90 -10.80
N LYS A 256 -14.99 -5.00 -10.44
CA LYS A 256 -15.68 -6.12 -9.77
C LYS A 256 -15.93 -5.85 -8.28
N GLN A 257 -14.93 -5.33 -7.58
CA GLN A 257 -15.00 -5.02 -6.14
C GLN A 257 -14.37 -3.66 -5.84
N ILE A 258 -14.91 -2.94 -4.86
CA ILE A 258 -14.34 -1.68 -4.37
C ILE A 258 -14.09 -1.74 -2.86
N VAL A 259 -12.95 -1.22 -2.42
CA VAL A 259 -12.60 -1.10 -1.01
C VAL A 259 -12.25 0.35 -0.70
N PHE A 260 -13.09 0.97 0.12
CA PHE A 260 -12.90 2.31 0.64
C PHE A 260 -11.94 2.30 1.82
N SER A 261 -10.92 3.15 1.77
CA SER A 261 -9.91 3.35 2.79
C SER A 261 -9.72 4.86 2.99
N HIS A 262 -8.63 5.27 3.64
CA HIS A 262 -8.28 6.66 3.88
C HIS A 262 -9.38 7.45 4.59
N HIS A 263 -10.04 6.80 5.56
CA HIS A 263 -11.12 7.41 6.32
C HIS A 263 -10.63 8.71 6.94
N HIS A 264 -11.47 9.75 6.87
CA HIS A 264 -11.16 11.03 7.47
C HIS A 264 -10.93 10.86 8.98
N PRO A 265 -10.06 11.67 9.61
CA PRO A 265 -9.83 11.61 11.05
C PRO A 265 -11.11 11.71 11.90
N ASP A 266 -12.12 12.43 11.40
CA ASP A 266 -13.40 12.62 12.08
C ASP A 266 -14.44 11.53 11.75
N ASP A 267 -14.13 10.59 10.85
CA ASP A 267 -15.02 9.47 10.50
C ASP A 267 -15.05 8.44 11.63
N SER A 268 -16.01 8.59 12.55
CA SER A 268 -16.28 7.62 13.60
C SER A 268 -16.67 6.26 13.03
N ASP A 269 -16.42 5.19 13.78
CA ASP A 269 -16.79 3.84 13.36
C ASP A 269 -18.31 3.69 13.14
N ASP A 270 -19.15 4.34 13.96
CA ASP A 270 -20.62 4.30 13.82
C ASP A 270 -21.06 4.96 12.50
N TRP A 271 -20.38 6.03 12.09
CA TRP A 271 -20.62 6.69 10.82
C TRP A 271 -20.16 5.82 9.64
N LEU A 272 -18.98 5.19 9.75
CA LEU A 272 -18.50 4.26 8.73
C LEU A 272 -19.44 3.05 8.56
N ASP A 273 -19.99 2.51 9.64
CA ASP A 273 -21.00 1.44 9.57
C ASP A 273 -22.24 1.88 8.78
N GLN A 274 -22.72 3.11 9.02
CA GLN A 274 -23.85 3.67 8.28
C GLN A 274 -23.51 3.85 6.79
N VAL A 275 -22.33 4.36 6.48
CA VAL A 275 -21.87 4.51 5.09
C VAL A 275 -21.73 3.17 4.39
N GLN A 276 -21.26 2.12 5.08
CA GLN A 276 -21.18 0.77 4.52
C GLN A 276 -22.56 0.25 4.08
N ILE A 277 -23.60 0.50 4.88
CA ILE A 277 -24.98 0.12 4.55
C ILE A 277 -25.47 0.89 3.31
N GLU A 278 -25.21 2.20 3.26
CA GLU A 278 -25.61 3.04 2.13
C GLU A 278 -24.94 2.62 0.82
N ILE A 279 -23.62 2.42 0.84
CA ILE A 279 -22.88 2.00 -0.36
C ILE A 279 -23.34 0.61 -0.81
N ALA A 280 -23.49 -0.35 0.11
CA ALA A 280 -23.88 -1.72 -0.23
C ALA A 280 -25.28 -1.80 -0.87
N SER A 281 -26.15 -0.81 -0.63
CA SER A 281 -27.46 -0.71 -1.28
C SER A 281 -27.39 -0.39 -2.78
N ILE A 282 -26.27 0.19 -3.23
CA ILE A 282 -26.04 0.60 -4.63
C ILE A 282 -24.99 -0.30 -5.30
N PHE A 283 -23.93 -0.64 -4.57
CA PHE A 283 -22.83 -1.47 -5.04
C PHE A 283 -22.52 -2.54 -3.98
N PRO A 284 -23.16 -3.73 -4.04
CA PRO A 284 -23.04 -4.76 -3.02
C PRO A 284 -21.61 -5.28 -2.78
N GLU A 285 -20.75 -5.20 -3.80
CA GLU A 285 -19.34 -5.60 -3.74
C GLU A 285 -18.43 -4.50 -3.16
N ALA A 286 -18.99 -3.53 -2.43
CA ALA A 286 -18.23 -2.50 -1.76
C ALA A 286 -17.95 -2.83 -0.31
N LEU A 287 -16.72 -2.58 0.13
CA LEU A 287 -16.28 -2.75 1.51
C LEU A 287 -15.62 -1.48 2.04
N ILE A 288 -15.80 -1.19 3.32
CA ILE A 288 -14.99 -0.21 4.05
C ILE A 288 -13.84 -0.96 4.74
N ALA A 289 -12.61 -0.58 4.40
CA ALA A 289 -11.39 -1.17 4.91
C ALA A 289 -11.24 -0.96 6.41
N ARG A 290 -10.80 -2.00 7.10
CA ARG A 290 -10.34 -1.92 8.50
C ARG A 290 -8.94 -2.49 8.62
N GLU A 291 -8.20 -2.08 9.64
CA GLU A 291 -6.90 -2.68 9.95
C GLU A 291 -7.05 -4.20 10.13
N GLY A 292 -6.14 -4.95 9.51
CA GLY A 292 -6.17 -6.42 9.48
C GLY A 292 -7.15 -7.02 8.49
N LEU A 293 -7.88 -6.22 7.69
CA LEU A 293 -8.66 -6.75 6.56
C LEU A 293 -7.71 -7.42 5.57
N ILE A 294 -8.04 -8.65 5.17
CA ILE A 294 -7.33 -9.44 4.17
C ILE A 294 -8.32 -9.84 3.08
N LEU A 295 -7.97 -9.61 1.82
CA LEU A 295 -8.74 -9.98 0.65
C LEU A 295 -7.89 -10.85 -0.28
N VAL A 296 -8.50 -11.85 -0.90
CA VAL A 296 -7.88 -12.64 -1.97
C VAL A 296 -8.54 -12.24 -3.28
N VAL A 297 -7.76 -11.70 -4.21
CA VAL A 297 -8.27 -11.23 -5.51
C VAL A 297 -8.54 -12.42 -6.41
N GLY A 298 -9.71 -12.44 -7.04
CA GLY A 298 -10.06 -13.46 -8.02
C GLY A 298 -10.70 -14.74 -7.48
N GLN A 299 -11.23 -14.70 -6.26
CA GLN A 299 -12.08 -15.74 -5.67
C GLN A 299 -13.55 -15.37 -5.70
#